data_AF-A0ABD0NYY0-F1
#
_entry.id   AF-A0ABD0NYY0-F1
#
_cell.length_a   1.000
_cell.length_b   1.000
_cell.length_c   1.000
_cell.angle_alpha   90.00
_cell.angle_beta   90.00
_cell.angle_gamma   90.00
#
_symmetry.space_group_name_H-M   'P 1'
#
loop_
_entity.id
_entity.type
_entity.pdbx_description
1 polymer ?
#
loop_
_entity_poly.entity_id
_entity_poly.type
_entity_poly.pdbx_seq_one_letter_code
_entity_poly.pdbx_strand_id
1 'polypeptide(L)' 'GLTNARAAEYLARDGPNALTPPPTTPEWVKFCRQLFGGFSILLWIGAILCFLAYAIQAATEDEPAGDN' A
#
# COMPACT_ATOMS: atom_id res chain seq x y z
N GLY A 1 21.37 41.76 -23.21
CA GLY A 1 21.06 40.54 -22.44
C GLY A 1 20.89 40.90 -20.97
N LEU A 2 20.45 39.94 -20.14
CA LEU A 2 20.40 40.12 -18.68
C LEU A 2 21.82 40.08 -18.08
N THR A 3 22.00 40.74 -16.93
CA THR A 3 23.21 40.54 -16.10
C THR A 3 23.14 39.18 -15.41
N ASN A 4 24.30 38.62 -15.07
CA ASN A 4 24.37 37.33 -14.37
C ASN A 4 23.61 37.34 -13.04
N ALA A 5 23.68 38.45 -12.29
CA ALA A 5 22.93 38.62 -11.04
C ALA A 5 21.41 38.56 -11.26
N ARG A 6 20.90 39.25 -12.29
CA ARG A 6 19.46 39.27 -12.58
C ARG A 6 18.96 37.94 -13.13
N ALA A 7 19.79 37.23 -13.89
CA ALA A 7 19.47 35.89 -14.36
C ALA A 7 19.39 34.89 -13.20
N ALA A 8 20.30 35.00 -12.21
CA ALA A 8 20.29 34.18 -11.00
C ALA A 8 19.07 34.49 -10.11
N GLU A 9 18.67 35.75 -9.96
CA GLU A 9 17.44 36.13 -9.25
C GLU A 9 16.20 35.47 -9.86
N TYR A 10 16.07 35.50 -11.18
CA TYR A 10 14.92 34.89 -11.86
C TYR A 10 14.94 33.36 -11.74
N LEU A 11 16.11 32.74 -11.83
CA LEU A 11 16.23 31.29 -11.61
C LEU A 11 15.84 30.87 -10.19
N ALA A 12 16.23 31.65 -9.18
CA ALA A 12 15.87 31.37 -7.79
C ALA A 12 14.39 31.61 -7.51
N ARG A 13 13.76 32.59 -8.18
CA ARG A 13 12.34 32.92 -8.04
C ARG A 13 11.42 31.93 -8.76
N ASP A 14 11.73 31.64 -10.03
CA ASP A 14 10.83 30.91 -10.93
C ASP A 14 11.15 29.42 -11.01
N GLY A 15 12.34 29.03 -10.53
CA GLY A 15 12.88 27.70 -10.72
C GLY A 15 13.44 27.50 -12.13
N PRO A 16 13.96 26.29 -12.43
CA PRO A 16 14.46 25.97 -13.75
C PRO A 16 13.32 25.99 -14.78
N ASN A 17 13.62 26.45 -15.99
CA ASN A 17 12.71 26.32 -17.14
C ASN A 17 12.66 24.85 -17.61
N ALA A 18 12.07 23.98 -16.81
CA ALA A 18 11.95 22.55 -17.02
C ALA A 18 10.58 22.05 -16.56
N LEU A 19 10.02 21.08 -17.26
CA LEU A 19 8.78 20.43 -16.84
C LEU A 19 9.04 19.57 -15.61
N THR A 20 8.19 19.73 -14.60
CA THR A 20 8.22 18.84 -13.43
C THR A 20 7.74 17.45 -13.85
N PRO A 21 8.48 16.37 -13.52
CA PRO A 21 8.00 15.04 -13.79
C PRO A 21 6.70 14.78 -13.01
N PRO A 22 5.77 13.99 -13.56
CA PRO A 22 4.52 13.71 -12.88
C PRO A 22 4.78 12.95 -11.57
N PRO A 23 3.94 13.14 -10.54
CA PRO A 23 4.06 12.37 -9.31
C PRO A 23 3.83 10.87 -9.60
N THR A 24 4.79 10.04 -9.25
CA THR A 24 4.71 8.58 -9.42
C THR A 24 4.24 7.90 -8.13
N THR A 25 3.36 6.92 -8.25
CA THR A 25 3.00 6.04 -7.13
C THR A 25 4.01 4.89 -7.01
N PRO A 26 4.55 4.60 -5.81
CA PRO A 26 5.44 3.45 -5.62
C PRO A 26 4.80 2.12 -6.04
N GLU A 27 5.58 1.21 -6.61
CA GLU A 27 5.06 -0.05 -7.14
C GLU A 27 4.40 -0.94 -6.08
N TRP A 28 4.93 -0.97 -4.87
CA TRP A 28 4.32 -1.72 -3.76
C TRP A 28 2.92 -1.23 -3.42
N VAL A 29 2.63 0.07 -3.59
CA VAL A 29 1.29 0.64 -3.39
C VAL A 29 0.34 0.12 -4.47
N LYS A 30 0.80 0.03 -5.72
CA LYS A 30 -0.01 -0.53 -6.82
C LYS A 30 -0.33 -2.01 -6.57
N PHE A 31 0.64 -2.78 -6.07
CA PHE A 31 0.44 -4.17 -5.66
C PHE A 31 -0.62 -4.30 -4.56
N CYS A 32 -0.52 -3.50 -3.48
CA CYS A 32 -1.50 -3.52 -2.40
C CYS A 32 -2.92 -3.17 -2.89
N ARG A 33 -3.05 -2.22 -3.84
CA ARG A 33 -4.36 -1.89 -4.44
C ARG A 33 -4.98 -3.09 -5.17
N GLN A 34 -4.18 -3.96 -5.79
CA GLN A 34 -4.67 -5.18 -6.41
C GLN A 34 -5.08 -6.24 -5.36
N LEU A 35 -4.32 -6.36 -4.27
CA LEU A 35 -4.57 -7.34 -3.21
C LEU A 35 -5.86 -7.08 -2.41
N PHE A 36 -6.23 -5.80 -2.26
CA PHE A 36 -7.41 -5.36 -1.49
C PHE A 36 -8.50 -4.73 -2.39
N GLY A 37 -8.44 -4.94 -3.70
CA GLY A 37 -9.41 -4.42 -4.65
C GLY A 37 -10.53 -5.41 -4.99
N GLY A 38 -11.74 -4.90 -5.25
CA GLY A 38 -12.84 -5.67 -5.83
C GLY A 38 -13.24 -6.89 -5.01
N PHE A 39 -13.27 -8.07 -5.66
CA PHE A 39 -13.71 -9.33 -5.04
C PHE A 39 -12.72 -9.88 -4.01
N SER A 40 -11.44 -9.50 -4.05
CA SER A 40 -10.41 -9.99 -3.12
C SER A 40 -10.74 -9.67 -1.66
N ILE A 41 -11.52 -8.62 -1.39
CA ILE A 41 -11.98 -8.30 -0.02
C ILE A 41 -12.88 -9.40 0.54
N LEU A 42 -13.74 -10.02 -0.27
CA LEU A 42 -14.58 -11.13 0.18
C LEU A 42 -13.72 -12.34 0.56
N LEU A 43 -12.64 -12.59 -0.20
CA LEU A 43 -11.67 -13.63 0.12
C LEU A 43 -10.92 -13.36 1.43
N TRP A 44 -10.53 -12.10 1.69
CA TRP A 44 -9.90 -11.72 2.95
C TRP A 44 -10.83 -11.90 4.14
N ILE A 45 -12.11 -11.50 4.01
CA ILE A 45 -13.11 -11.72 5.06
C ILE A 45 -13.27 -13.22 5.32
N GLY A 46 -13.42 -14.03 4.28
CA GLY A 46 -13.52 -15.48 4.40
C GLY A 46 -12.30 -16.10 5.08
N ALA A 47 -11.10 -15.69 4.70
CA ALA A 47 -9.85 -16.16 5.31
C ALA A 47 -9.80 -15.82 6.81
N ILE A 48 -10.14 -14.60 7.20
CA ILE A 48 -10.20 -14.18 8.61
C ILE A 48 -11.22 -15.03 9.39
N LEU A 49 -12.41 -15.26 8.82
CA LEU A 49 -13.43 -16.10 9.45
C LEU A 49 -12.97 -17.55 9.62
N CYS A 50 -12.25 -18.12 8.65
CA CYS A 50 -11.66 -19.46 8.77
C CYS A 50 -10.65 -19.54 9.92
N PHE A 51 -9.74 -18.56 10.03
CA PHE A 51 -8.79 -18.53 11.14
C PHE A 51 -9.48 -18.32 12.49
N LEU A 52 -10.53 -17.49 12.54
CA LEU A 52 -11.33 -17.30 13.76
C LEU A 52 -12.03 -18.60 14.18
N ALA A 53 -12.66 -19.31 13.25
CA ALA A 53 -13.32 -20.58 13.53
C ALA A 53 -12.31 -21.62 14.06
N TYR A 54 -11.14 -21.72 13.43
CA TYR A 54 -10.06 -22.59 13.90
C TYR A 54 -9.57 -22.20 15.30
N ALA A 55 -9.37 -20.90 15.56
CA ALA A 55 -8.94 -20.43 16.87
C ALA A 55 -9.97 -20.75 17.96
N ILE A 56 -11.27 -20.65 17.66
CA ILE A 56 -12.33 -21.07 18.58
C ILE A 56 -12.23 -22.57 18.86
N GLN A 57 -12.17 -23.41 17.82
CA GLN A 57 -12.03 -24.88 17.97
C GLN A 57 -10.83 -25.24 18.85
N ALA A 58 -9.65 -24.69 18.53
CA ALA A 58 -8.41 -24.95 19.27
C ALA A 58 -8.44 -24.46 20.72
N ALA A 59 -9.25 -23.44 21.03
CA ALA A 59 -9.41 -22.93 22.40
C ALA A 59 -10.52 -23.65 23.19
N THR A 60 -11.47 -24.30 22.52
CA THR A 60 -12.58 -25.02 23.15
C THR A 60 -12.33 -26.52 23.30
N GLU A 61 -11.45 -27.09 22.49
CA GLU A 61 -11.05 -28.50 22.60
C GLU A 61 -9.91 -28.65 23.62
N ASP A 62 -10.26 -28.83 24.90
CA ASP A 62 -9.32 -29.18 25.97
C ASP A 62 -9.05 -30.71 26.08
N GLU A 63 -9.65 -31.53 25.21
CA GLU A 63 -9.41 -32.98 25.18
C GLU A 63 -8.91 -33.41 23.80
N PRO A 64 -7.73 -34.06 23.70
CA PRO A 64 -7.37 -34.74 22.47
C PRO A 64 -8.42 -35.83 22.26
N ALA A 65 -9.06 -35.85 21.09
CA ALA A 65 -9.82 -37.01 20.65
C ALA A 65 -8.84 -38.17 20.39
N GLY A 66 -8.33 -38.75 21.48
CA GLY A 66 -7.78 -40.10 21.48
C GLY A 66 -8.97 -41.05 21.51
N ASP A 67 -9.30 -41.64 20.38
CA ASP A 67 -8.90 -43.02 20.05
C ASP A 67 -9.51 -43.35 18.67
N ASN A 68 -8.87 -44.32 18.03
CA ASN A 68 -9.01 -44.79 16.65
C ASN A 68 -10.44 -45.07 16.16
#